data_AF-A0A7C1LRW0-F1
#
_entry.id   AF-A0A7C1LRW0-F1
#
_cell.length_a   1.000
_cell.length_b   1.000
_cell.length_c   1.000
_cell.angle_alpha   90.00
_cell.angle_beta   90.00
_cell.angle_gamma   90.00
#
_symmetry.space_group_name_H-M   'P 1'
#
loop_
_entity.id
_entity.type
_entity.pdbx_description
1 polymer ?
#
loop_
_entity_poly.entity_id
_entity_poly.type
_entity_poly.pdbx_seq_one_letter_code
_entity_poly.pdbx_strand_id
1 'polypeptide(L)'
;MKLGIVGSRRRHSFEDGELIKKKILELKPSMIISGGCYLGADKFAEDFARELGIPITIFYPKLREGKKYTQEEIREAMYERNRQIAYESDHLIALVVPDRKGGTENTIGYFKRHGMGEDDLEIL
;
A
#
# COMPACT_ATOMS: atom_id res chain seq x y z
N MET A 1 6.61 -4.91 14.04
CA MET A 1 5.42 -4.94 13.16
C MET A 1 5.73 -4.15 11.90
N LYS A 2 5.59 -4.79 10.74
CA LYS A 2 5.65 -4.19 9.41
C LYS A 2 4.27 -3.70 9.02
N LEU A 3 4.11 -2.40 8.78
CA LEU A 3 2.84 -1.79 8.41
C LEU A 3 2.76 -1.58 6.90
N GLY A 4 1.87 -2.30 6.25
CA GLY A 4 1.48 -2.08 4.86
C GLY A 4 0.61 -0.84 4.73
N ILE A 5 0.92 0.03 3.78
CA ILE A 5 0.09 1.18 3.44
C ILE A 5 -0.15 1.16 1.94
N VAL A 6 -1.42 1.02 1.56
CA VAL A 6 -1.87 1.00 0.17
C VAL A 6 -3.14 1.84 0.01
N GLY A 7 -3.43 2.30 -1.20
CA GLY A 7 -4.65 3.05 -1.39
C GLY A 7 -4.89 3.54 -2.81
N SER A 8 -6.09 4.06 -3.01
CA SER A 8 -6.48 4.69 -4.26
C SER A 8 -5.69 5.98 -4.49
N ARG A 9 -5.21 6.18 -5.71
CA ARG A 9 -4.59 7.44 -6.14
C ARG A 9 -5.53 8.64 -6.03
N ARG A 10 -6.86 8.41 -5.97
CA ARG A 10 -7.86 9.46 -5.78
C ARG A 10 -7.95 9.94 -4.33
N ARG A 11 -7.45 9.14 -3.36
CA ARG A 11 -7.38 9.51 -1.95
C ARG A 11 -6.05 10.18 -1.66
N HIS A 12 -5.91 11.43 -2.11
CA HIS A 12 -4.66 12.21 -2.04
C HIS A 12 -4.86 13.59 -1.41
N SER A 13 -5.96 13.81 -0.69
CA SER A 13 -6.19 15.08 0.02
C SER A 13 -5.35 15.16 1.28
N PHE A 14 -5.28 16.36 1.88
CA PHE A 14 -4.59 16.55 3.15
C PHE A 14 -5.21 15.69 4.27
N GLU A 15 -6.54 15.59 4.29
CA GLU A 15 -7.30 14.80 5.26
C GLU A 15 -6.99 13.30 5.15
N ASP A 16 -6.81 12.79 3.94
CA ASP A 16 -6.37 11.41 3.70
C ASP A 16 -4.98 11.15 4.28
N GLY A 17 -4.08 12.11 4.12
CA GLY A 17 -2.74 12.08 4.72
C GLY A 17 -2.80 12.06 6.25
N GLU A 18 -3.62 12.92 6.85
CA GLU A 18 -3.78 12.97 8.31
C GLU A 18 -4.32 11.66 8.90
N LEU A 19 -5.25 10.99 8.20
CA LEU A 19 -5.74 9.67 8.59
C LEU A 19 -4.60 8.64 8.64
N ILE A 20 -3.77 8.59 7.61
CA ILE A 20 -2.61 7.69 7.57
C ILE A 20 -1.61 8.04 8.68
N LYS A 21 -1.28 9.34 8.83
CA LYS A 21 -0.30 9.80 9.82
C LYS A 21 -0.74 9.43 11.23
N LYS A 22 -2.01 9.66 11.56
CA LYS A 22 -2.61 9.26 12.83
C LYS A 22 -2.39 7.77 13.08
N LYS A 23 -2.65 6.92 12.08
CA LYS A 23 -2.48 5.47 12.22
C LYS A 23 -1.04 5.03 12.37
N ILE A 24 -0.10 5.67 11.67
CA ILE A 24 1.34 5.40 11.88
C ILE A 24 1.73 5.74 13.32
N LEU A 25 1.26 6.86 13.87
CA LEU A 25 1.56 7.28 15.24
C LEU A 25 0.90 6.39 16.31
N GLU A 26 -0.31 5.87 16.04
CA GLU A 26 -1.00 4.90 16.90
C GLU A 26 -0.29 3.55 16.93
N LEU A 27 0.02 3.00 15.76
CA LEU A 27 0.58 1.65 15.61
C LEU A 27 2.09 1.57 15.84
N LYS A 28 2.81 2.70 15.68
CA LYS A 28 4.27 2.81 15.87
C LYS A 28 5.05 1.69 15.17
N PRO A 29 4.90 1.53 13.83
CA PRO A 29 5.52 0.43 13.13
C PRO A 29 7.05 0.53 13.14
N SER A 30 7.72 -0.61 13.14
CA SER A 30 9.17 -0.68 13.00
C SER A 30 9.63 -0.55 11.54
N MET A 31 8.70 -0.73 10.60
CA MET A 31 8.93 -0.61 9.16
C MET A 31 7.61 -0.35 8.44
N ILE A 32 7.66 0.44 7.37
CA ILE A 32 6.53 0.65 6.45
C ILE A 32 6.76 -0.15 5.17
N ILE A 33 5.71 -0.75 4.62
CA ILE A 33 5.70 -1.47 3.34
C ILE A 33 4.73 -0.76 2.39
N SER A 34 5.16 -0.37 1.19
CA SER A 34 4.28 0.30 0.23
C SER A 34 4.67 0.05 -1.23
N GLY A 35 3.97 0.72 -2.15
CA GLY A 35 3.99 0.47 -3.59
C GLY A 35 4.65 1.51 -4.49
N GLY A 36 5.09 2.63 -3.92
CA GLY A 36 5.87 3.63 -4.65
C GLY A 36 5.05 4.47 -5.64
N CYS A 37 3.73 4.51 -5.50
CA CYS A 37 2.93 5.41 -6.32
C CYS A 37 3.13 6.87 -5.87
N TYR A 38 3.46 7.75 -6.81
CA TYR A 38 3.66 9.19 -6.55
C TYR A 38 2.41 9.96 -6.10
N LEU A 39 1.24 9.30 -5.97
CA LEU A 39 -0.02 9.87 -5.50
C LEU A 39 -0.74 8.92 -4.54
N GLY A 40 -1.50 9.51 -3.63
CA GLY A 40 -2.35 8.82 -2.67
C GLY A 40 -1.56 8.19 -1.53
N ALA A 41 -2.07 7.07 -0.99
CA ALA A 41 -1.52 6.43 0.21
C ALA A 41 -0.03 6.08 0.13
N ASP A 42 0.46 5.62 -1.02
CA ASP A 42 1.88 5.28 -1.19
C ASP A 42 2.78 6.51 -1.04
N LYS A 43 2.35 7.67 -1.58
CA LYS A 43 3.08 8.94 -1.42
C LYS A 43 3.13 9.38 0.02
N PHE A 44 2.01 9.28 0.74
CA PHE A 44 1.93 9.59 2.16
C PHE A 44 2.81 8.65 3.00
N ALA A 45 2.83 7.36 2.66
CA ALA A 45 3.69 6.38 3.32
C ALA A 45 5.17 6.77 3.21
N GLU A 46 5.63 7.15 2.02
CA GLU A 46 7.01 7.62 1.79
C GLU A 46 7.32 8.94 2.50
N ASP A 47 6.41 9.90 2.49
CA ASP A 47 6.61 11.19 3.15
C ASP A 47 6.69 11.02 4.67
N PHE A 48 5.76 10.29 5.28
CA PHE A 48 5.72 10.10 6.72
C PHE A 48 6.80 9.13 7.23
N ALA A 49 7.18 8.12 6.45
CA ALA A 49 8.35 7.30 6.77
C ALA A 49 9.61 8.17 6.89
N ARG A 50 9.80 9.09 5.94
CA ARG A 50 10.93 10.03 5.95
C ARG A 50 10.83 11.03 7.09
N GLU A 51 9.66 11.62 7.30
CA GLU A 51 9.41 12.60 8.36
C GLU A 51 9.68 12.00 9.75
N LEU A 52 9.23 10.77 9.99
CA LEU A 52 9.29 10.11 11.30
C LEU A 52 10.53 9.22 11.48
N GLY A 53 11.40 9.13 10.48
CA GLY A 53 12.61 8.30 10.52
C GLY A 53 12.32 6.79 10.56
N ILE A 54 11.19 6.35 10.01
CA ILE A 54 10.79 4.94 9.97
C ILE A 54 11.35 4.30 8.70
N PRO A 55 12.06 3.16 8.77
CA PRO A 55 12.49 2.43 7.58
C PRO A 55 11.31 2.07 6.67
N ILE A 56 11.49 2.18 5.36
CA ILE A 56 10.45 1.86 4.38
C ILE A 56 10.97 0.91 3.30
N THR A 57 10.17 -0.09 2.95
CA THR A 57 10.38 -0.95 1.77
C THR A 57 9.34 -0.62 0.72
N ILE A 58 9.78 -0.32 -0.49
CA ILE A 58 8.91 -0.05 -1.63
C ILE A 58 8.97 -1.19 -2.63
N PHE A 59 7.82 -1.81 -2.89
CA PHE A 59 7.67 -2.80 -3.95
C PHE A 59 7.19 -2.12 -5.23
N TYR A 60 8.06 -2.07 -6.24
CA TYR A 60 7.72 -1.58 -7.57
C TYR A 60 7.28 -2.73 -8.48
N PRO A 61 6.37 -2.48 -9.44
CA PRO A 61 6.06 -3.48 -10.47
C PRO A 61 7.33 -3.78 -11.29
N LYS A 62 7.59 -5.07 -11.55
CA LYS A 62 8.78 -5.53 -12.28
C LYS A 62 8.66 -5.27 -13.79
N LEU A 63 8.67 -4.01 -14.18
CA LEU A 63 8.63 -3.54 -15.56
C LEU A 63 9.98 -2.91 -15.90
N ARG A 64 10.70 -3.50 -16.84
CA ARG A 64 11.96 -2.96 -17.39
C ARG A 64 11.70 -1.74 -18.26
N GLU A 65 12.47 -0.68 -18.02
CA GLU A 65 12.48 0.53 -18.85
C GLU A 65 12.77 0.19 -20.32
N GLY A 66 12.12 0.89 -21.25
CA GLY A 66 12.30 0.71 -22.70
C GLY A 66 11.64 -0.53 -23.31
N LYS A 67 11.17 -1.51 -22.51
CA LYS A 67 10.36 -2.64 -23.03
C LYS A 67 8.90 -2.20 -23.18
N LYS A 68 8.29 -2.54 -24.32
CA LYS A 68 6.84 -2.47 -24.50
C LYS A 68 6.19 -3.69 -23.87
N TYR A 69 5.12 -3.48 -23.12
CA TYR A 69 4.33 -4.53 -22.47
C TYR A 69 2.90 -4.49 -22.96
N THR A 70 2.26 -5.64 -22.99
CA THR A 70 0.81 -5.73 -23.11
C THR A 70 0.13 -5.25 -21.84
N GLN A 71 -1.16 -4.90 -21.93
CA GLN A 71 -1.96 -4.56 -20.75
C GLN A 71 -2.03 -5.71 -19.74
N GLU A 72 -1.96 -6.95 -20.21
CA GLU A 72 -1.96 -8.14 -19.36
C GLU A 72 -0.65 -8.28 -18.58
N GLU A 73 0.50 -8.14 -19.23
CA GLU A 73 1.81 -8.17 -18.56
C GLU A 73 1.93 -7.07 -17.48
N ILE A 74 1.40 -5.87 -17.76
CA ILE A 74 1.37 -4.77 -16.78
C ILE A 74 0.49 -5.14 -15.59
N ARG A 75 -0.70 -5.71 -15.83
CA ARG A 75 -1.62 -6.13 -14.77
C ARG A 75 -0.99 -7.20 -13.89
N GLU A 76 -0.35 -8.20 -14.49
CA GLU A 76 0.35 -9.27 -13.76
C GLU A 76 1.48 -8.70 -12.89
N ALA A 77 2.31 -7.81 -13.44
CA ALA A 77 3.37 -7.15 -12.68
C ALA A 77 2.82 -6.35 -11.48
N MET A 78 1.65 -5.70 -11.65
CA MET A 78 0.97 -4.99 -10.56
C MET A 78 0.41 -5.94 -9.50
N TYR A 79 -0.18 -7.07 -9.90
CA TYR A 79 -0.70 -8.07 -8.96
C TYR A 79 0.41 -8.77 -8.18
N GLU A 80 1.52 -9.09 -8.84
CA GLU A 80 2.72 -9.61 -8.18
C GLU A 80 3.23 -8.64 -7.11
N ARG A 81 3.33 -7.36 -7.46
CA ARG A 81 3.70 -6.28 -6.53
C ARG A 81 2.72 -6.19 -5.36
N ASN A 82 1.42 -6.21 -5.62
CA ASN A 82 0.39 -6.17 -4.57
C ASN A 82 0.48 -7.37 -3.63
N ARG A 83 0.76 -8.57 -4.16
CA ARG A 83 0.96 -9.77 -3.33
C ARG A 83 2.17 -9.60 -2.42
N GLN A 84 3.28 -9.05 -2.91
CA GLN A 84 4.48 -8.81 -2.10
C GLN A 84 4.19 -7.85 -0.95
N ILE A 85 3.50 -6.72 -1.22
CA ILE A 85 3.09 -5.80 -0.15
C ILE A 85 2.26 -6.52 0.90
N ALA A 86 1.24 -7.26 0.47
CA ALA A 86 0.36 -7.97 1.39
C ALA A 86 1.10 -9.01 2.24
N TYR A 87 2.00 -9.80 1.65
CA TYR A 87 2.68 -10.89 2.36
C TYR A 87 3.81 -10.39 3.28
N GLU A 88 4.35 -9.21 3.02
CA GLU A 88 5.39 -8.59 3.85
C GLU A 88 4.83 -7.68 4.95
N SER A 89 3.52 -7.44 4.97
CA SER A 89 2.87 -6.62 5.98
C SER A 89 2.36 -7.51 7.10
N ASP A 90 2.58 -7.12 8.36
CA ASP A 90 1.94 -7.73 9.53
C ASP A 90 0.57 -7.08 9.82
N HIS A 91 0.44 -5.80 9.47
CA HIS A 91 -0.79 -5.01 9.57
C HIS A 91 -0.97 -4.21 8.28
N LEU A 92 -2.19 -4.02 7.80
CA LEU A 92 -2.46 -3.33 6.53
C LEU A 92 -3.46 -2.18 6.71
N ILE A 93 -3.06 -0.99 6.29
CA ILE A 93 -3.96 0.15 6.10
C ILE A 93 -4.27 0.29 4.62
N ALA A 94 -5.55 0.32 4.28
CA ALA A 94 -6.03 0.45 2.92
C ALA A 94 -6.97 1.66 2.77
N LEU A 95 -6.51 2.71 2.08
CA LEU A 95 -7.37 3.85 1.71
C LEU A 95 -8.15 3.53 0.44
N VAL A 96 -9.43 3.20 0.59
CA VAL A 96 -10.28 2.73 -0.50
C VAL A 96 -11.22 3.86 -0.92
N VAL A 97 -11.54 3.92 -2.22
CA VAL A 97 -12.65 4.76 -2.68
C VAL A 97 -13.92 3.90 -2.78
N PRO A 98 -15.07 4.34 -2.23
CA PRO A 98 -16.26 3.50 -2.13
C PRO A 98 -16.92 3.19 -3.49
N ASP A 99 -16.63 3.97 -4.52
CA ASP A 99 -17.32 3.94 -5.82
C ASP A 99 -16.71 2.95 -6.83
N ARG A 100 -15.64 2.22 -6.48
CA ARG A 100 -15.00 1.28 -7.40
C ARG A 100 -14.27 0.16 -6.67
N LYS A 101 -14.00 -0.91 -7.41
CA LYS A 101 -12.97 -1.92 -7.07
C LYS A 101 -11.75 -1.72 -7.98
N GLY A 102 -10.58 -2.07 -7.48
CA GLY A 102 -9.31 -1.84 -8.17
C GLY A 102 -8.12 -2.56 -7.51
N GLY A 103 -6.94 -1.95 -7.66
CA GLY A 103 -5.68 -2.53 -7.20
C GLY A 103 -5.60 -2.66 -5.68
N THR A 104 -6.24 -1.75 -4.93
CA THR A 104 -6.23 -1.75 -3.46
C THR A 104 -6.95 -2.97 -2.90
N GLU A 105 -8.13 -3.29 -3.43
CA GLU A 105 -8.94 -4.46 -3.04
C GLU A 105 -8.23 -5.77 -3.40
N ASN A 106 -7.45 -5.77 -4.47
CA ASN A 106 -6.60 -6.90 -4.82
C ASN A 106 -5.52 -7.15 -3.74
N THR A 107 -4.86 -6.11 -3.23
CA THR A 107 -3.92 -6.22 -2.10
C THR A 107 -4.63 -6.71 -0.83
N ILE A 108 -5.78 -6.13 -0.48
CA ILE A 108 -6.60 -6.58 0.67
C ILE A 108 -6.93 -8.07 0.54
N GLY A 109 -7.32 -8.52 -0.65
CA GLY A 109 -7.62 -9.93 -0.90
C GLY A 109 -6.41 -10.85 -0.70
N TYR A 110 -5.21 -10.43 -1.10
CA TYR A 110 -3.99 -11.21 -0.80
C TYR A 110 -3.69 -11.24 0.69
N PHE A 111 -3.86 -10.12 1.39
CA PHE A 111 -3.60 -10.00 2.83
C PHE A 111 -4.50 -10.95 3.62
N LYS A 112 -5.82 -10.92 3.38
CA LYS A 112 -6.77 -11.84 4.02
C LYS A 112 -6.45 -13.32 3.74
N ARG A 113 -6.01 -13.66 2.53
CA ARG A 113 -5.63 -15.04 2.17
C ARG A 113 -4.33 -15.51 2.82
N HIS A 114 -3.46 -14.59 3.22
CA HIS A 114 -2.19 -14.92 3.87
C HIS A 114 -2.38 -15.41 5.32
N GLY A 115 -3.61 -15.35 5.85
CA GLY A 115 -3.94 -15.84 7.20
C GLY A 115 -3.90 -14.77 8.29
N MET A 116 -3.81 -13.48 7.91
CA MET A 116 -3.92 -12.36 8.85
C MET A 116 -5.39 -12.01 9.09
N GLY A 117 -5.71 -11.69 10.36
CA GLY A 117 -7.09 -11.53 10.83
C GLY A 117 -7.73 -10.23 10.36
N GLU A 118 -9.04 -10.07 10.55
CA GLU A 118 -9.70 -8.78 10.31
C GLU A 118 -9.19 -7.68 11.25
N ASP A 119 -8.64 -8.05 12.40
CA ASP A 119 -8.06 -7.14 13.38
C ASP A 119 -6.77 -6.47 12.88
N ASP A 120 -6.07 -7.11 11.94
CA ASP A 120 -4.81 -6.62 11.35
C ASP A 120 -5.02 -5.77 10.09
N LEU A 121 -6.29 -5.51 9.74
CA LEU A 121 -6.69 -4.78 8.52
C LEU A 121 -7.55 -3.57 8.86
N GLU A 122 -7.09 -2.39 8.46
CA GLU A 122 -7.85 -1.14 8.57
C GLU A 122 -8.22 -0.59 7.19
N ILE A 123 -9.51 -0.49 6.91
CA ILE A 123 -10.04 0.11 5.69
C ILE A 123 -10.51 1.53 6.00
N LEU A 124 -9.93 2.52 5.31
CA LEU A 124 -10.15 3.95 5.48
C LEU A 124 -10.70 4.61 4.21
#